data_AF-A0A957R7D8-F1
#
_entry.id   AF-A0A957R7D8-F1
#
_cell.length_a   1.000
_cell.length_b   1.000
_cell.length_c   1.000
_cell.angle_alpha   90.00
_cell.angle_beta   90.00
_cell.angle_gamma   90.00
#
_symmetry.space_group_name_H-M   'P 1'
#
loop_
_entity.id
_entity.type
_entity.pdbx_description
1 polymer ?
#
loop_
_entity_poly.entity_id
_entity_poly.type
_entity_poly.pdbx_seq_one_letter_code
_entity_poly.pdbx_strand_id
1 'polypeptide(L)'
;PIHERMMRHYGHGGGVWSKRLHKWVNDNESFKQYILNEIDQRGPLLTKDFDDQSKVPWESGGWSTGRSVAYMIDYLWTKGEIFVSQRDGLKRWWDLSHRVMPEWAPDGGWSAEQVTRDAAQKSLK
;
A
#
# COMPACT_ATOMS: atom_id res chain seq x y z
N PRO A 1 -10.87 -8.77 13.57
CA PRO A 1 -11.58 -8.57 12.27
C PRO A 1 -10.78 -9.17 11.09
N ILE A 2 -11.36 -9.41 9.91
CA ILE A 2 -10.65 -10.02 8.75
C ILE A 2 -9.35 -9.26 8.40
N HIS A 3 -9.33 -7.95 8.66
CA HIS A 3 -8.18 -7.05 8.58
C HIS A 3 -7.00 -7.46 9.48
N GLU A 4 -7.26 -7.93 10.70
CA GLU A 4 -6.27 -8.39 11.68
C GLU A 4 -5.52 -9.65 11.20
N ARG A 5 -6.20 -10.54 10.46
CA ARG A 5 -5.59 -11.77 9.94
C ARG A 5 -4.72 -11.50 8.71
N MET A 6 -5.07 -10.52 7.87
CA MET A 6 -4.22 -10.06 6.77
C MET A 6 -3.02 -9.24 7.27
N MET A 7 -3.23 -8.36 8.25
CA MET A 7 -2.16 -7.60 8.92
C MET A 7 -1.17 -8.51 9.67
N ARG A 8 -1.64 -9.62 10.28
CA ARG A 8 -0.77 -10.65 10.89
C ARG A 8 0.17 -11.36 9.89
N HIS A 9 -0.12 -11.32 8.59
CA HIS A 9 0.73 -11.92 7.55
C HIS A 9 1.49 -10.87 6.71
N TYR A 10 1.04 -9.62 6.69
CA TYR A 10 1.74 -8.48 6.09
C TYR A 10 2.47 -7.69 7.17
N GLY A 11 3.77 -7.97 7.35
CA GLY A 11 4.65 -7.15 8.19
C GLY A 11 4.88 -7.63 9.63
N HIS A 12 4.19 -8.68 10.10
CA HIS A 12 4.47 -9.31 11.40
C HIS A 12 5.47 -10.48 11.34
N GLY A 13 6.38 -10.46 10.37
CA GLY A 13 7.65 -11.21 10.46
C GLY A 13 8.72 -10.29 11.03
N GLY A 14 8.81 -10.19 12.36
CA GLY A 14 9.90 -9.46 13.02
C GLY A 14 11.26 -10.11 12.73
N GLY A 15 11.90 -9.73 11.62
CA GLY A 15 13.19 -10.28 11.19
C GLY A 15 13.38 -10.15 9.68
N VAL A 16 14.64 -9.99 9.25
CA VAL A 16 15.25 -9.97 7.88
C VAL A 16 14.39 -9.46 6.71
N TRP A 17 13.21 -10.03 6.46
CA TRP A 17 12.28 -9.64 5.40
C TRP A 17 11.84 -8.18 5.48
N SER A 18 11.43 -7.67 6.66
CA SER A 18 11.06 -6.26 6.82
C SER A 18 12.23 -5.31 6.54
N LYS A 19 13.45 -5.67 6.99
CA LYS A 19 14.68 -4.91 6.69
C LYS A 19 15.00 -4.91 5.19
N ARG A 20 14.85 -6.06 4.53
CA ARG A 20 15.06 -6.19 3.08
C ARG A 20 14.06 -5.36 2.28
N LEU A 21 12.79 -5.38 2.68
CA LEU A 21 11.75 -4.56 2.05
C LEU A 21 12.02 -3.07 2.23
N HIS A 22 12.33 -2.63 3.45
CA HIS A 22 12.71 -1.24 3.73
C HIS A 22 13.94 -0.80 2.90
N LYS A 23 14.98 -1.63 2.84
CA LYS A 23 16.15 -1.33 2.01
C LYS A 23 15.77 -1.21 0.54
N TRP A 24 15.00 -2.16 0.02
CA TRP A 24 14.58 -2.16 -1.37
C TRP A 24 13.72 -0.93 -1.71
N VAL A 25 12.81 -0.51 -0.83
CA VAL A 25 12.05 0.73 -1.04
C VAL A 25 12.96 1.94 -1.07
N ASN A 26 13.94 2.02 -0.15
CA ASN A 26 14.92 3.12 -0.16
C ASN A 26 15.74 3.16 -1.45
N ASP A 27 16.15 1.99 -1.97
CA ASP A 27 16.86 1.88 -3.25
C ASP A 27 15.96 2.25 -4.46
N ASN A 28 14.63 2.27 -4.26
CA ASN A 28 13.60 2.56 -5.25
C ASN A 28 12.75 3.81 -4.89
N GLU A 29 13.31 4.79 -4.19
CA GLU A 29 12.56 5.96 -3.73
C GLU A 29 11.88 6.72 -4.89
N SER A 30 12.54 6.85 -6.05
CA SER A 30 11.94 7.47 -7.24
C SER A 30 10.71 6.71 -7.75
N PHE A 31 10.71 5.38 -7.64
CA PHE A 31 9.56 4.55 -8.02
C PHE A 31 8.39 4.72 -7.04
N LYS A 32 8.69 4.84 -5.74
CA LYS A 32 7.68 5.18 -4.73
C LYS A 32 7.00 6.52 -5.06
N GLN A 33 7.80 7.56 -5.34
CA GLN A 33 7.29 8.88 -5.71
C GLN A 33 6.48 8.85 -7.01
N TYR A 34 6.90 8.07 -8.01
CA TYR A 34 6.13 7.86 -9.24
C TYR A 34 4.72 7.35 -8.95
N ILE A 35 4.57 6.31 -8.13
CA ILE A 35 3.25 5.74 -7.80
C ILE A 35 2.38 6.79 -7.10
N LEU A 36 2.93 7.50 -6.11
CA LEU A 36 2.18 8.54 -5.38
C LEU A 36 1.73 9.68 -6.31
N ASN A 37 2.61 10.13 -7.20
CA ASN A 37 2.31 11.19 -8.17
C ASN A 37 1.26 10.76 -9.19
N GLU A 38 1.31 9.53 -9.69
CA GLU A 38 0.31 9.00 -10.61
C GLU A 38 -1.08 8.99 -9.97
N ILE A 39 -1.19 8.55 -8.72
CA ILE A 39 -2.46 8.58 -7.96
C ILE A 39 -2.91 10.02 -7.71
N ASP A 40 -1.99 10.90 -7.33
CA ASP A 40 -2.31 12.30 -7.06
C ASP A 40 -2.91 12.98 -8.31
N GLN A 41 -2.28 12.77 -9.48
CA GLN A 41 -2.65 13.40 -10.75
C GLN A 41 -3.87 12.76 -11.41
N ARG A 42 -3.97 11.44 -11.41
CA ARG A 42 -5.00 10.69 -12.16
C ARG A 42 -6.19 10.26 -11.30
N GLY A 43 -6.08 10.43 -9.98
CA GLY A 43 -7.05 9.91 -9.03
C GLY A 43 -6.84 8.41 -8.77
N PRO A 44 -7.90 7.69 -8.33
CA PRO A 44 -7.78 6.28 -7.99
C PRO A 44 -7.30 5.43 -9.17
N LEU A 45 -6.34 4.53 -8.92
CA LEU A 45 -5.75 3.63 -9.92
C LEU A 45 -5.71 2.17 -9.48
N LEU A 46 -5.76 1.24 -10.42
CA LEU A 46 -5.54 -0.18 -10.15
C LEU A 46 -4.03 -0.49 -10.16
N THR A 47 -3.61 -1.55 -9.47
CA THR A 47 -2.20 -2.04 -9.52
C THR A 47 -1.69 -2.25 -10.95
N LYS A 48 -2.55 -2.66 -11.87
CA LYS A 48 -2.19 -2.90 -13.28
C LYS A 48 -2.02 -1.62 -14.12
N ASP A 49 -2.43 -0.47 -13.59
CA ASP A 49 -2.37 0.81 -14.31
C ASP A 49 -1.04 1.53 -14.12
N PHE A 50 -0.13 0.96 -13.31
CA PHE A 50 1.23 1.45 -13.08
C PHE A 50 2.24 0.62 -13.88
N ASP A 51 3.20 1.32 -14.47
CA ASP A 51 4.38 0.68 -15.05
C ASP A 51 5.41 0.34 -13.96
N ASP A 52 6.13 -0.76 -14.16
CA ASP A 52 7.24 -1.13 -13.27
C ASP A 52 8.46 -0.24 -13.57
N GLN A 53 8.61 0.84 -12.79
CA GLN A 53 9.77 1.73 -12.85
C GLN A 53 10.79 1.44 -11.75
N SER A 54 10.83 0.20 -11.22
CA SER A 54 11.81 -0.16 -10.19
C SER A 54 13.24 -0.09 -10.73
N LYS A 55 14.09 0.67 -10.04
CA LYS A 55 15.53 0.76 -10.31
C LYS A 55 16.23 -0.57 -10.03
N VAL A 56 15.84 -1.22 -8.94
CA VAL A 56 16.26 -2.58 -8.63
C VAL A 56 15.02 -3.45 -8.46
N PRO A 57 14.91 -4.59 -9.20
CA PRO A 57 13.72 -5.42 -9.13
C PRO A 57 13.60 -6.08 -7.76
N TRP A 58 12.37 -6.35 -7.31
CA TRP A 58 12.18 -7.18 -6.13
C TRP A 58 12.50 -8.65 -6.43
N GLU A 59 13.67 -9.11 -6.00
CA GLU A 59 14.12 -10.48 -6.20
C GLU A 59 13.38 -11.47 -5.28
N SER A 60 12.26 -11.97 -5.77
CA SER A 60 11.64 -13.22 -5.30
C SER A 60 11.96 -14.27 -6.35
N GLY A 61 12.62 -15.37 -5.96
CA GLY A 61 13.31 -16.31 -6.87
C GLY A 61 12.44 -17.10 -7.86
N GLY A 62 11.75 -16.41 -8.77
CA GLY A 62 10.95 -17.00 -9.84
C GLY A 62 10.37 -15.95 -10.79
N TRP A 63 9.79 -16.41 -11.90
CA TRP A 63 9.20 -15.59 -12.97
C TRP A 63 8.02 -14.74 -12.48
N SER A 64 8.08 -13.41 -12.68
CA SER A 64 6.94 -12.55 -13.04
C SER A 64 7.36 -11.08 -13.07
N THR A 65 7.15 -10.44 -14.21
CA THR A 65 6.98 -8.99 -14.33
C THR A 65 5.80 -8.53 -13.43
N GLY A 66 5.90 -7.35 -12.80
CA GLY A 66 4.80 -6.76 -12.00
C GLY A 66 4.80 -7.04 -10.49
N ARG A 67 5.77 -7.79 -9.94
CA ARG A 67 5.90 -7.94 -8.48
C ARG A 67 6.34 -6.64 -7.80
N SER A 68 7.26 -5.89 -8.40
CA SER A 68 7.77 -4.65 -7.80
C SER A 68 6.65 -3.64 -7.55
N VAL A 69 5.74 -3.45 -8.51
CA VAL A 69 4.55 -2.59 -8.35
C VAL A 69 3.70 -3.06 -7.16
N ALA A 70 3.35 -4.37 -7.12
CA ALA A 70 2.55 -4.91 -6.03
C ALA A 70 3.21 -4.75 -4.66
N TYR A 71 4.52 -4.98 -4.55
CA TYR A 71 5.27 -4.79 -3.30
C TYR A 71 5.36 -3.32 -2.88
N MET A 72 5.52 -2.40 -3.83
CA MET A 72 5.54 -0.97 -3.52
C MET A 72 4.15 -0.49 -3.05
N ILE A 73 3.08 -0.93 -3.70
CA ILE A 73 1.70 -0.63 -3.27
C ILE A 73 1.43 -1.22 -1.89
N ASP A 74 1.78 -2.48 -1.65
CA ASP A 74 1.61 -3.10 -0.34
C ASP A 74 2.42 -2.35 0.74
N TYR A 75 3.63 -1.89 0.42
CA TYR A 75 4.42 -1.05 1.32
C TYR A 75 3.70 0.26 1.65
N LEU A 76 3.30 1.04 0.65
CA LEU A 76 2.61 2.32 0.82
C LEU A 76 1.30 2.16 1.61
N TRP A 77 0.55 1.09 1.34
CA TRP A 77 -0.68 0.77 2.07
C TRP A 77 -0.39 0.45 3.54
N THR A 78 0.64 -0.34 3.84
CA THR A 78 1.03 -0.63 5.24
C THR A 78 1.59 0.58 5.98
N LYS A 79 2.13 1.58 5.27
CA LYS A 79 2.53 2.88 5.81
C LYS A 79 1.36 3.87 5.96
N GLY A 80 0.19 3.55 5.42
CA GLY A 80 -0.96 4.45 5.44
C GLY A 80 -0.82 5.65 4.51
N GLU A 81 0.05 5.58 3.50
CA GLU A 81 0.20 6.62 2.48
C GLU A 81 -0.91 6.53 1.42
N ILE A 82 -1.40 5.31 1.15
CA ILE A 82 -2.52 5.05 0.25
C ILE A 82 -3.53 4.09 0.89
N PHE A 83 -4.79 4.18 0.48
CA PHE A 83 -5.86 3.25 0.88
C PHE A 83 -6.69 2.79 -0.31
N VAL A 84 -7.48 1.74 -0.07
CA VAL A 84 -8.44 1.25 -1.07
C VAL A 84 -9.66 2.19 -1.05
N SER A 85 -9.88 2.93 -2.13
CA SER A 85 -11.03 3.83 -2.30
C SER A 85 -12.27 3.09 -2.82
N GLN A 86 -12.08 2.09 -3.69
CA GLN A 86 -13.13 1.27 -4.27
C GLN A 86 -12.69 -0.17 -4.48
N ARG A 87 -13.66 -1.09 -4.46
CA ARG A 87 -13.47 -2.50 -4.81
C ARG A 87 -14.45 -2.93 -5.90
N ASP A 88 -13.94 -3.68 -6.87
CA ASP A 88 -14.73 -4.40 -7.88
C ASP A 88 -14.26 -5.86 -7.86
N GLY A 89 -14.96 -6.70 -7.09
CA GLY A 89 -14.53 -8.06 -6.78
C GLY A 89 -13.14 -8.10 -6.12
N LEU A 90 -12.16 -8.68 -6.82
CA LEU A 90 -10.77 -8.77 -6.37
C LEU A 90 -9.93 -7.53 -6.73
N LYS A 91 -10.43 -6.63 -7.59
CA LYS A 91 -9.74 -5.41 -7.99
C LYS A 91 -9.84 -4.38 -6.87
N ARG A 92 -8.71 -3.72 -6.59
CA ARG A 92 -8.59 -2.65 -5.60
C ARG A 92 -8.16 -1.38 -6.32
N TRP A 93 -8.95 -0.33 -6.17
CA TRP A 93 -8.57 1.01 -6.59
C TRP A 93 -7.85 1.69 -5.43
N TRP A 94 -6.64 2.17 -5.69
CA TRP A 94 -5.75 2.79 -4.72
C TRP A 94 -5.82 4.30 -4.86
N ASP A 95 -6.06 4.99 -3.76
CA ASP A 95 -6.08 6.46 -3.69
C ASP A 95 -5.27 6.94 -2.47
N LEU A 96 -4.89 8.22 -2.46
CA LEU A 96 -4.15 8.82 -1.37
C LEU A 96 -4.95 8.76 -0.08
N SER A 97 -4.28 8.44 1.03
CA SER A 97 -4.95 8.20 2.30
C SER A 97 -5.81 9.39 2.76
N HIS A 98 -5.36 10.63 2.54
CA HIS A 98 -6.09 11.85 2.90
C HIS A 98 -7.36 12.09 2.05
N ARG A 99 -7.49 11.48 0.85
CA ARG A 99 -8.70 11.55 0.03
C ARG A 99 -9.73 10.50 0.42
N VAL A 100 -9.25 9.38 0.96
CA VAL A 100 -10.10 8.27 1.42
C VAL A 100 -10.58 8.50 2.85
N MET A 101 -9.73 9.02 3.73
CA MET A 101 -10.02 9.22 5.14
C MET A 101 -10.70 10.57 5.40
N PRO A 102 -11.59 10.65 6.40
CA PRO A 102 -12.22 11.91 6.79
C PRO A 102 -11.20 12.91 7.36
N GLU A 103 -11.44 14.22 7.23
CA GLU A 103 -10.48 15.28 7.59
C GLU A 103 -10.00 15.29 9.06
N TRP A 104 -10.73 14.64 9.97
CA TRP A 104 -10.29 14.48 11.36
C TRP A 104 -9.20 13.42 11.56
N ALA A 105 -8.85 12.72 10.48
CA ALA A 105 -7.70 11.82 10.38
C ALA A 105 -6.40 12.54 10.76
N PRO A 106 -5.56 11.97 11.65
CA PRO A 106 -4.24 12.55 11.90
C PRO A 106 -3.36 12.48 10.65
N ASP A 107 -2.68 13.59 10.34
CA ASP A 107 -1.61 13.65 9.34
C ASP A 107 -0.38 12.88 9.83
N GLY A 108 0.21 12.03 8.98
CA GLY A 108 1.42 11.26 9.30
C GLY A 108 1.20 9.77 9.56
N GLY A 109 0.01 9.26 9.26
CA GLY A 109 -0.28 7.83 9.25
C GLY A 109 -1.07 7.35 10.46
N TRP A 110 -1.54 6.11 10.37
CA TRP A 110 -2.45 5.51 11.33
C TRP A 110 -1.76 4.36 12.05
N SER A 111 -1.93 4.25 13.36
CA SER A 111 -1.60 3.02 14.06
C SER A 111 -2.56 1.91 13.58
N ALA A 112 -2.10 0.65 13.58
CA ALA A 112 -2.91 -0.50 13.15
C ALA A 112 -4.26 -0.59 13.90
N GLU A 113 -4.29 -0.09 15.14
CA GLU A 113 -5.47 -0.03 16.00
C GLU A 113 -6.47 1.04 15.53
N GLN A 114 -5.97 2.21 15.12
CA GLN A 114 -6.80 3.27 14.56
C GLN A 114 -7.37 2.87 13.18
N VAL A 115 -6.57 2.24 12.31
CA VAL A 115 -7.06 1.69 11.02
C VAL A 115 -8.20 0.70 11.24
N THR A 116 -8.07 -0.16 12.26
CA THR A 116 -9.07 -1.19 12.56
C THR A 116 -10.38 -0.57 13.07
N ARG A 117 -10.30 0.44 13.95
CA ARG A 117 -11.46 1.17 14.48
C ARG A 117 -12.25 1.85 13.37
N ASP A 118 -11.56 2.51 12.45
CA ASP A 118 -12.19 3.31 11.41
C ASP A 118 -12.74 2.47 10.26
N ALA A 119 -12.01 1.43 9.86
CA ALA A 119 -12.53 0.44 8.92
C ALA A 119 -13.81 -0.20 9.45
N ALA A 120 -13.86 -0.51 10.76
CA ALA A 120 -15.08 -1.00 11.40
C ALA A 120 -16.22 0.03 11.36
N GLN A 121 -15.94 1.30 11.65
CA GLN A 121 -16.96 2.36 11.58
C GLN A 121 -17.49 2.59 10.16
N LYS A 122 -16.64 2.57 9.13
CA LYS A 122 -17.08 2.68 7.72
C LYS A 122 -17.86 1.47 7.24
N SER A 123 -17.60 0.29 7.78
CA SER A 123 -18.33 -0.95 7.41
C SER A 123 -19.74 -1.03 7.99
N LEU A 124 -20.10 -0.11 8.90
CA LEU A 124 -21.40 -0.06 9.57
C LEU A 124 -22.38 0.95 8.94
N LYS A 125 -21.97 1.65 7.88
CA LYS A 125 -22.83 2.47 7.03
C LYS A 125 -23.04 1.77 5.68
#